data_AF-A0A6H0ZKK8-F1
#
_entry.id   AF-A0A6H0ZKK8-F1
#
_cell.length_a   1.000
_cell.length_b   1.000
_cell.length_c   1.000
_cell.angle_alpha   90.00
_cell.angle_beta   90.00
_cell.angle_gamma   90.00
#
_symmetry.space_group_name_H-M   'P 1'
#
loop_
_entity.id
_entity.type
_entity.pdbx_description
1 polymer ?
#
loop_
_entity_poly.entity_id
_entity_poly.type
_entity_poly.pdbx_seq_one_letter_code
_entity_poly.pdbx_strand_id
1 'polypeptide(L)' 'MTLDKTLSELHEKLADKLLQKVKSGDVTAAELNVARQFLKDNNIDAIPKEGSPLQQLTDSLPFTGDEDTARH' A
#
# COMPACT_ATOMS: atom_id res chain seq x y z
N MET A 1 10.05 12.20 -29.20
CA MET A 1 9.91 11.78 -27.79
C MET A 1 11.07 10.86 -27.47
N THR A 2 11.72 11.04 -26.31
CA THR A 2 12.77 10.12 -25.83
C THR A 2 12.11 8.91 -25.15
N LEU A 3 12.81 7.77 -25.10
CA LEU A 3 12.30 6.54 -24.47
C LEU A 3 11.88 6.78 -23.01
N ASP A 4 12.68 7.53 -22.27
CA ASP A 4 12.44 7.88 -20.87
C ASP A 4 11.12 8.66 -20.67
N LYS A 5 10.84 9.62 -21.55
CA LYS A 5 9.59 10.38 -21.54
C LYS A 5 8.38 9.48 -21.81
N THR A 6 8.51 8.56 -22.76
CA THR A 6 7.43 7.60 -23.09
C THR A 6 7.13 6.67 -21.92
N LEU A 7 8.16 6.17 -21.24
CA LEU A 7 7.99 5.28 -20.08
C LEU A 7 7.37 6.03 -18.89
N SER A 8 7.78 7.27 -18.65
CA SER A 8 7.20 8.13 -17.60
C SER A 8 5.71 8.39 -17.84
N GLU A 9 5.34 8.74 -19.07
CA GLU A 9 3.94 8.99 -19.43
C GLU A 9 3.10 7.70 -19.34
N LEU A 10 3.65 6.56 -19.73
CA LEU A 10 3.00 5.26 -19.56
C LEU A 10 2.73 4.95 -18.09
N HIS A 11 3.72 5.19 -17.22
CA HIS A 11 3.59 4.97 -15.79
C HIS A 11 2.50 5.87 -15.18
N GLU A 12 2.50 7.17 -15.50
CA GLU A 12 1.49 8.12 -15.04
C GLU A 12 0.07 7.70 -15.45
N LYS A 13 -0.14 7.39 -16.73
CA LYS A 13 -1.44 6.97 -17.23
C LYS A 13 -1.93 5.66 -16.61
N LEU A 14 -1.02 4.73 -16.35
CA LEU A 14 -1.35 3.46 -15.71
C LEU A 14 -1.75 3.66 -14.25
N ALA A 15 -1.01 4.47 -13.50
CA ALA A 15 -1.31 4.83 -12.13
C ALA A 15 -2.68 5.52 -12.00
N ASP A 16 -2.97 6.50 -12.87
CA ASP A 16 -4.25 7.21 -12.90
C ASP A 16 -5.43 6.27 -13.16
N LYS A 17 -5.29 5.34 -14.12
CA LYS A 17 -6.35 4.37 -14.42
C LYS A 17 -6.62 3.44 -13.24
N LEU A 18 -5.57 2.93 -12.60
CA LEU A 18 -5.73 2.08 -11.42
C LEU A 18 -6.39 2.85 -10.28
N LEU A 19 -5.99 4.09 -10.05
CA LEU A 19 -6.60 4.96 -9.04
C LEU A 19 -8.09 5.23 -9.31
N GLN A 20 -8.46 5.54 -10.55
CA GLN A 20 -9.86 5.76 -10.93
C GLN A 20 -10.72 4.52 -10.67
N LYS A 21 -10.21 3.33 -11.02
CA LYS A 21 -10.90 2.06 -10.75
C LYS A 21 -11.07 1.81 -9.26
N VAL A 22 -10.01 1.99 -8.47
CA VAL A 22 -10.09 1.80 -7.01
C VAL A 22 -11.10 2.79 -6.39
N LYS A 23 -11.15 4.04 -6.88
CA LYS A 23 -12.10 5.06 -6.40
C LYS A 23 -13.55 4.84 -6.85
N SER A 24 -13.79 4.16 -7.98
CA SER A 24 -15.16 3.97 -8.49
C SER A 24 -15.99 3.00 -7.66
N GLY A 25 -15.38 2.23 -6.74
CA GLY A 25 -16.09 1.25 -5.89
C GLY A 25 -16.45 -0.05 -6.61
N ASP A 26 -16.66 -0.01 -7.93
CA ASP A 26 -16.86 -1.19 -8.79
C ASP A 26 -15.53 -1.76 -9.29
N VAL A 27 -14.66 -2.18 -8.38
CA VAL A 27 -13.38 -2.80 -8.70
C VAL A 27 -13.36 -4.26 -8.31
N THR A 28 -12.93 -5.12 -9.23
CA THR A 28 -12.83 -6.56 -8.96
C THR A 28 -11.62 -6.88 -8.09
N ALA A 29 -11.65 -8.03 -7.41
CA ALA A 29 -10.49 -8.53 -6.65
C ALA A 29 -9.23 -8.68 -7.51
N ALA A 30 -9.39 -9.05 -8.79
CA ALA A 30 -8.30 -9.15 -9.75
C ALA A 30 -7.66 -7.78 -10.01
N GLU A 31 -8.47 -6.74 -10.22
CA GLU A 31 -7.98 -5.37 -10.44
C GLU A 31 -7.33 -4.77 -9.20
N LEU A 32 -7.86 -5.04 -8.00
CA LEU A 32 -7.22 -4.68 -6.74
C LEU A 32 -5.86 -5.37 -6.58
N ASN A 33 -5.74 -6.64 -6.99
CA ASN A 33 -4.48 -7.36 -6.98
C ASN A 33 -3.45 -6.75 -7.94
N VAL A 34 -3.89 -6.32 -9.14
CA VAL A 34 -3.05 -5.60 -10.10
C VAL A 34 -2.59 -4.26 -9.53
N ALA A 35 -3.49 -3.49 -8.89
CA ALA A 35 -3.13 -2.23 -8.25
C ALA A 35 -2.12 -2.44 -7.11
N ARG A 36 -2.30 -3.45 -6.26
CA ARG A 36 -1.33 -3.80 -5.21
C ARG A 36 0.03 -4.18 -5.79
N GLN A 37 0.05 -4.97 -6.86
CA GLN A 37 1.29 -5.40 -7.50
C GLN A 37 2.00 -4.21 -8.17
N PHE A 38 1.27 -3.32 -8.83
CA PHE A 38 1.80 -2.10 -9.42
C PHE A 38 2.50 -1.21 -8.37
N LEU A 39 1.91 -1.05 -7.19
CA LEU A 39 2.54 -0.32 -6.08
C LEU A 39 3.84 -1.01 -5.63
N LYS A 40 3.80 -2.33 -5.45
CA LYS A 40 4.98 -3.12 -5.04
C LYS A 40 6.12 -3.07 -6.05
N ASP A 41 5.82 -3.24 -7.34
CA ASP A 41 6.79 -3.24 -8.43
C ASP A 41 7.49 -1.88 -8.59
N ASN A 42 6.82 -0.80 -8.14
CA ASN A 42 7.38 0.56 -8.11
C ASN A 42 7.92 0.95 -6.73
N ASN A 43 8.18 -0.03 -5.85
CA ASN A 43 8.70 0.18 -4.49
C ASN A 43 7.84 1.09 -3.59
N ILE A 44 6.56 1.28 -3.94
CA ILE A 44 5.54 1.89 -3.09
C ILE A 44 4.96 0.77 -2.23
N ASP A 45 5.81 0.13 -1.42
CA ASP A 45 5.30 -0.73 -0.37
C ASP A 45 4.67 0.15 0.72
N ALA A 46 3.58 -0.34 1.29
CA ALA A 46 2.98 0.26 2.48
C ALA A 46 3.95 0.08 3.66
N ILE A 47 5.06 0.82 3.64
CA ILE A 47 5.89 1.01 4.82
C ILE A 47 4.96 1.73 5.80
N PRO A 48 4.64 1.15 6.97
CA PRO A 48 3.99 1.90 8.03
C PRO A 48 4.95 3.04 8.39
N LYS A 49 4.73 4.21 7.78
CA LYS A 49 5.42 5.43 8.17
C LYS A 49 4.90 5.78 9.56
N GLU A 50 5.82 6.09 10.47
CA GLU A 50 5.48 6.67 11.77
C GLU A 50 4.50 7.84 11.56
N GLY A 51 3.34 7.77 12.22
CA GLY A 51 2.21 8.69 12.09
C GLY A 51 0.98 8.12 11.35
N SER A 52 1.01 6.86 10.89
CA SER A 52 -0.17 6.25 10.23
C SER A 52 -1.31 5.93 11.23
N PRO A 53 -2.59 5.86 10.77
CA PRO A 53 -3.71 5.42 11.60
C PRO A 53 -3.51 4.02 12.20
N LEU A 54 -2.67 3.19 11.57
CA LEU A 54 -2.28 1.89 12.10
C LEU A 54 -1.42 2.02 13.36
N GLN A 55 -0.55 3.03 13.47
CA GLN A 55 0.23 3.29 14.69
C GLN A 55 -0.66 3.78 15.83
N GLN A 56 -1.63 4.65 15.53
CA GLN A 56 -2.63 5.07 16.52
C GLN A 56 -3.45 3.89 17.05
N LEU A 57 -3.71 2.89 16.20
CA LEU A 57 -4.35 1.66 16.63
C LEU A 57 -3.43 0.84 17.55
N THR A 58 -2.14 0.69 17.22
CA THR A 58 -1.15 0.02 18.09
C THR A 58 -1.01 0.72 19.45
N ASP A 59 -0.98 2.05 19.47
CA ASP A 59 -0.85 2.86 20.69
C ASP A 59 -2.14 2.86 21.54
N SER A 60 -3.31 2.64 20.91
CA SER A 60 -4.60 2.52 21.60
C SER A 60 -4.85 1.14 22.20
N LEU A 61 -4.03 0.14 21.83
CA LEU A 61 -4.16 -1.22 22.34
C LEU A 61 -3.38 -1.33 23.67
N PRO A 62 -4.02 -1.76 24.77
CA PRO A 62 -3.40 -1.87 26.08
C PRO A 62 -2.56 -3.14 26.16
N PHE A 63 -1.54 -3.26 25.31
CA PHE A 63 -0.47 -4.24 25.48
C PHE A 63 0.72 -3.58 26.18
N THR A 64 0.45 -2.91 27.29
CA THR A 64 1.48 -2.68 28.31
C THR A 64 1.91 -4.04 28.82
N GLY A 65 3.19 -4.37 28.60
CA GLY A 65 3.75 -5.67 28.89
C GLY A 65 3.45 -6.16 30.30
N ASP A 66 3.02 -7.41 30.36
CA ASP A 66 3.43 -8.30 31.42
C ASP A 66 4.09 -9.51 30.78
N GLU A 67 5.20 -9.86 31.39
CA GLU A 67 6.13 -10.89 31.03
C GLU A 67 5.45 -12.27 31.05
N ASP A 68 5.72 -13.11 30.04
CA ASP A 68 5.65 -14.55 30.24
C ASP A 68 7.00 -15.18 29.89
N THR A 69 7.99 -14.83 30.72
CA THR A 69 9.02 -15.77 31.11
C THR A 69 8.38 -16.98 31.80
N ALA A 70 7.95 -17.97 31.03
CA ALA A 70 7.69 -19.31 31.54
C ALA A 70 8.34 -20.36 30.64
N ARG A 71 9.45 -20.90 31.16
CA ARG A 71 9.93 -22.26 30.90
C ARG A 71 8.76 -23.26 30.83
N HIS A 72 8.63 -23.99 29.73
CA HIS A 72 8.78 -25.46 29.66
C HIS A 72 8.77 -25.93 28.21
#